data_AF-A0AAN8TEZ8-F1
#
_entry.id   AF-A0AAN8TEZ8-F1
#
_cell.length_a   1.000
_cell.length_b   1.000
_cell.length_c   1.000
_cell.angle_alpha   90.00
_cell.angle_beta   90.00
_cell.angle_gamma   90.00
#
_symmetry.space_group_name_H-M   'P 1'
#
loop_
_entity.id
_entity.type
_entity.pdbx_description
1 polymer ?
#
loop_
_entity_poly.entity_id
_entity_poly.type
_entity_poly.pdbx_seq_one_letter_code
_entity_poly.pdbx_strand_id
1 'polypeptide(L)' 'MKVIQSSYDHLEGHLKSCLLYMALFPEDYEIPMSNLMMWWMAEEFVLNVDKECVGRIYLIEA' A
#
# COMPACT_ATOMS: atom_id res chain seq x y z
N MET A 1 10.70 18.90 -9.85
CA MET A 1 10.21 17.49 -9.78
C MET A 1 11.30 16.42 -9.69
N LYS A 2 12.58 16.73 -9.98
CA LYS A 2 13.70 15.75 -9.91
C LYS A 2 13.91 15.07 -8.56
N VAL A 3 13.57 15.74 -7.45
CA VAL A 3 13.79 15.21 -6.09
C VAL A 3 12.88 13.99 -5.84
N ILE A 4 11.59 14.09 -6.18
CA ILE A 4 10.62 12.98 -5.98
C ILE A 4 10.94 11.81 -6.91
N GLN A 5 11.28 12.11 -8.16
CA GLN A 5 11.64 11.09 -9.14
C GLN A 5 12.87 10.29 -8.70
N SER A 6 13.88 10.95 -8.14
CA SER A 6 15.05 10.27 -7.62
C SER A 6 14.69 9.29 -6.51
N SER A 7 13.87 9.68 -5.52
CA SER A 7 13.42 8.76 -4.47
C SER A 7 12.60 7.60 -5.05
N TYR A 8 11.71 7.90 -6.00
CA TYR A 8 10.89 6.90 -6.66
C TYR A 8 11.73 5.85 -7.41
N ASP A 9 12.73 6.29 -8.16
CA ASP A 9 13.56 5.39 -8.98
C ASP A 9 14.32 4.37 -8.12
N HIS A 10 14.69 4.72 -6.89
CA HIS A 10 15.37 3.84 -5.94
C HIS A 10 14.45 2.86 -5.19
N LEU A 11 13.11 2.97 -5.32
CA LEU A 11 12.19 2.03 -4.70
C LEU A 11 12.22 0.67 -5.40
N GLU A 12 12.05 -0.39 -4.61
CA GLU A 12 11.80 -1.73 -5.12
C GLU A 12 10.49 -1.77 -5.92
N GLY A 13 10.40 -2.68 -6.89
CA GLY A 13 9.28 -2.73 -7.83
C GLY A 13 7.90 -2.81 -7.16
N HIS A 14 7.80 -3.60 -6.09
CA HIS A 14 6.55 -3.76 -5.36
C HIS A 14 6.12 -2.48 -4.62
N LEU A 15 7.07 -1.72 -4.06
CA LEU A 15 6.81 -0.43 -3.41
C LEU A 15 6.41 0.66 -4.41
N LYS A 16 6.95 0.61 -5.64
CA LYS A 16 6.52 1.49 -6.73
C LYS A 16 5.05 1.28 -7.07
N SER A 17 4.62 0.02 -7.19
CA SER A 17 3.21 -0.32 -7.42
C SER A 17 2.31 0.15 -6.28
N CYS A 18 2.71 -0.05 -5.02
CA CYS A 18 1.97 0.47 -3.86
C CYS A 18 1.79 2.00 -3.91
N LEU A 19 2.86 2.74 -4.24
CA LEU A 19 2.80 4.20 -4.35
C LEU A 19 1.88 4.66 -5.49
N LEU A 20 1.99 4.02 -6.66
CA LEU A 20 1.12 4.34 -7.80
C LEU A 20 -0.35 4.01 -7.53
N TYR A 21 -0.63 2.95 -6.76
CA TYR A 21 -1.99 2.62 -6.36
C TYR A 21 -2.66 3.74 -5.57
N MET A 22 -1.91 4.42 -4.70
CA MET A 22 -2.44 5.57 -3.95
C MET A 22 -2.81 6.76 -4.85
N ALA A 23 -2.18 6.89 -6.02
CA ALA A 23 -2.51 7.95 -6.99
C ALA A 23 -3.87 7.75 -7.69
N LEU A 24 -4.55 6.62 -7.46
CA LEU A 24 -5.91 6.37 -7.96
C LEU A 24 -6.99 7.13 -7.17
N PHE A 25 -6.67 7.55 -5.95
CA PHE A 25 -7.61 8.26 -5.09
C PHE A 25 -7.56 9.78 -5.34
N PRO A 26 -8.65 10.52 -5.07
CA PRO A 26 -8.64 11.98 -5.13
C PRO A 26 -7.57 12.58 -4.22
N GLU A 27 -7.15 13.81 -4.54
CA GLU A 27 -6.30 14.60 -3.65
C GLU A 27 -6.95 14.72 -2.27
N ASP A 28 -6.14 14.61 -1.22
CA ASP A 28 -6.54 14.66 0.20
C ASP A 28 -7.55 13.58 0.65
N TYR A 29 -7.74 12.50 -0.13
CA TYR A 29 -8.58 11.40 0.29
C TYR A 29 -7.97 10.61 1.46
N GLU A 30 -8.69 10.52 2.58
CA GLU A 30 -8.30 9.74 3.74
C GLU A 30 -8.50 8.24 3.47
N ILE A 31 -7.40 7.50 3.36
CA ILE A 31 -7.42 6.04 3.20
C ILE A 31 -7.13 5.38 4.55
N PRO A 32 -8.05 4.58 5.09
CA PRO A 32 -7.75 3.74 6.25
C PRO A 32 -6.61 2.78 5.93
N MET A 33 -5.62 2.68 6.83
CA MET A 33 -4.47 1.79 6.63
C MET A 33 -4.90 0.32 6.45
N SER A 34 -5.94 -0.14 7.16
CA SER A 34 -6.47 -1.51 7.02
C SER A 34 -6.91 -1.80 5.59
N ASN A 35 -7.71 -0.90 5.02
CA ASN A 35 -8.20 -0.99 3.65
C ASN A 35 -7.04 -0.96 2.65
N LEU A 36 -6.11 -0.02 2.80
CA LEU A 36 -4.97 0.12 1.89
C LEU A 36 -4.10 -1.16 1.88
N MET A 37 -3.83 -1.71 3.06
CA MET A 37 -3.10 -2.98 3.19
C MET A 37 -3.86 -4.13 2.56
N MET A 38 -5.18 -4.23 2.79
CA MET A 38 -6.01 -5.27 2.18
C MET A 38 -5.98 -5.21 0.65
N TRP A 39 -6.06 -4.01 0.07
CA TRP A 39 -6.00 -3.82 -1.38
C TRP A 39 -4.63 -4.18 -1.94
N TRP A 40 -3.53 -3.74 -1.32
CA TRP A 40 -2.19 -4.12 -1.77
C TRP A 40 -1.90 -5.61 -1.66
N MET A 41 -2.49 -6.29 -0.67
CA MET A 41 -2.42 -7.75 -0.58
C MET A 41 -3.24 -8.43 -1.68
N ALA A 42 -4.43 -7.92 -1.99
CA ALA A 42 -5.29 -8.45 -3.05
C ALA A 42 -4.67 -8.33 -4.45
N GLU A 43 -3.93 -7.24 -4.69
CA GLU A 43 -3.16 -7.00 -5.92
C GLU A 43 -1.78 -7.69 -5.92
N GLU A 44 -1.48 -8.48 -4.88
CA GLU A 44 -0.20 -9.19 -4.69
C GLU A 44 1.04 -8.26 -4.69
N PHE A 45 0.87 -6.97 -4.40
CA PHE A 45 1.99 -6.04 -4.24
C PHE A 45 2.77 -6.32 -2.95
N VAL A 46 2.12 -6.93 -1.95
CA VAL A 46 2.78 -7.33 -0.70
C VAL A 46 2.55 -8.81 -0.46
N LEU A 47 3.61 -9.60 -0.66
CA LEU A 47 3.65 -11.04 -0.44
C LEU A 47 4.41 -11.28 0.87
N ASN A 48 3.79 -11.94 1.86
CA ASN A 48 4.30 -12.20 3.21
C ASN A 48 4.06 -11.10 4.26
N VAL A 49 2.84 -10.57 4.35
CA VAL A 49 2.41 -9.95 5.61
C VAL A 49 2.22 -11.09 6.62
N ASP A 50 2.88 -11.00 7.79
CA ASP A 50 2.74 -12.01 8.84
C ASP A 50 1.26 -12.30 9.10
N LYS A 51 0.89 -13.58 9.16
CA LYS A 51 -0.51 -14.02 9.35
C LYS A 51 -1.15 -13.42 10.61
N GLU A 52 -0.33 -13.06 11.60
CA GLU A 52 -0.76 -12.34 12.81
C GLU A 52 -1.13 -10.87 12.53
N CYS A 53 -0.42 -10.19 11.63
CA CYS A 53 -0.76 -8.85 11.16
C CYS A 53 -2.01 -8.87 10.29
N VAL A 54 -2.14 -9.88 9.41
CA VAL A 54 -3.35 -10.08 8.59
C VAL A 54 -4.56 -10.39 9.46
N GLY A 55 -4.40 -11.27 10.46
CA GLY A 55 -5.42 -11.58 11.45
C GLY A 55 -5.88 -10.34 12.21
N ARG A 56 -4.95 -9.44 12.60
CA ARG A 56 -5.33 -8.15 13.20
C ARG A 56 -6.13 -7.26 12.25
N ILE A 57 -5.79 -7.18 10.96
CA ILE A 57 -6.56 -6.39 10.00
C ILE A 57 -8.00 -6.91 9.89
N TYR A 58 -8.20 -8.22 9.70
CA TYR A 58 -9.55 -8.80 9.59
C TYR A 58 -10.34 -8.80 10.92
N LEU A 59 -9.67 -8.85 12.08
CA LEU A 59 -10.33 -8.87 13.39
C LEU A 59 -10.74 -7.47 13.89
N ILE A 60 -10.13 -6.39 13.38
CA ILE A 60 -10.52 -5.01 13.74
C ILE A 60 -11.78 -4.56 12.96
N GLU A 61 -12.09 -5.21 11.84
CA GLU A 61 -13.27 -4.90 11.01
C GLU A 61 -14.51 -5.76 11.33
N ALA A 62 -14.47 -6.58 12.39
CA ALA A 62 -15.56 -7.45 12.85
C ALA A 62 -16.34 -6.92 14.06
#